data_AF-A0A1F6CSH9-F1
#
_entry.id   AF-A0A1F6CSH9-F1
#
_cell.length_a   1.000
_cell.length_b   1.000
_cell.length_c   1.000
_cell.angle_alpha   90.00
_cell.angle_beta   90.00
_cell.angle_gamma   90.00
#
_symmetry.space_group_name_H-M   'P 1'
#
loop_
_entity.id
_entity.type
_entity.pdbx_description
1 polymer ?
#
loop_
_entity_poly.entity_id
_entity_poly.type
_entity_poly.pdbx_seq_one_letter_code
_entity_poly.pdbx_strand_id
1 'polypeptide(L)'
;MTFSSRMGIGALLFIGLVLVFLPRVGEAAQVNVSMSATSFSPANITINAGDTVVWNNTSSIDHTVTANNGSFDSGTLRPGQSFSRTFNGTGTYAYECIFHNGMTGTITVVAPQSSPPVNPSPNVAQLQAQAQALLNQIAALQAQLGGNPAANTGVRVTDSSSCPLVGRSLRLGVSGDDVRRLQQFLARDTSVYPEAIVSGYYGALTEAAVKRWQVKYNIVSSGSPSTTGYGVVGPRTAAAISILCTTGSYGGVPGPGGSTVGGFITVSPIQGAAPLTVNVTATVNTANSCTGAIYSLDFGDKSTVQQIPVSAGQCGQFNQTYPHTYQYGGTYQVRLSAGAHSTSATVVVTGPAAPPPPVFTPGLPRETFSASPTSGPVPLTVTFVGTVNSNDAGFCLGGCASILDFGDGTSASVNLPAAVGGWLNYSVSHTYTQSGGYKATLYQGGAGPAQPSVGTATIIVGAAAPPPPQGAYPYSPPSLSSSGADSLSFSVQFDLPSSCTGYQLSWGDGSADVIQNDGGSGCAQTPALKTFAHTYATSGEYTIVVRRGSTLARVDDLSLKISN
;
A
#
# COMPACT_ATOMS: atom_id res chain seq x y z
N MET A 1 -5.98 93.52 -49.78
CA MET A 1 -4.97 94.06 -48.86
C MET A 1 -4.15 92.91 -48.31
N THR A 2 -2.82 93.09 -48.25
CA THR A 2 -1.85 92.50 -47.28
C THR A 2 -1.60 90.97 -47.20
N PHE A 3 -0.44 90.56 -47.75
CA PHE A 3 0.71 89.84 -47.14
C PHE A 3 0.59 88.80 -45.98
N SER A 4 1.18 87.61 -46.24
CA SER A 4 2.27 86.87 -45.51
C SER A 4 2.11 86.13 -44.14
N SER A 5 2.35 84.80 -44.18
CA SER A 5 3.57 84.05 -43.72
C SER A 5 3.77 83.52 -42.26
N ARG A 6 4.38 82.30 -42.20
CA ARG A 6 5.31 81.65 -41.19
C ARG A 6 4.75 80.71 -40.08
N MET A 7 5.17 79.42 -40.06
CA MET A 7 6.27 78.72 -39.29
C MET A 7 5.94 78.49 -37.80
N GLY A 8 6.30 77.42 -37.08
CA GLY A 8 7.19 76.27 -37.29
C GLY A 8 7.24 75.40 -36.01
N ILE A 9 7.82 74.20 -36.13
CA ILE A 9 8.04 73.18 -35.09
C ILE A 9 9.20 73.59 -34.15
N GLY A 10 9.13 73.30 -32.84
CA GLY A 10 10.22 73.53 -31.89
C GLY A 10 10.28 72.52 -30.75
N ALA A 11 11.43 71.86 -30.60
CA ALA A 11 11.81 70.94 -29.51
C ALA A 11 12.36 71.69 -28.28
N LEU A 12 12.30 71.09 -27.08
CA LEU A 12 13.10 71.53 -25.92
C LEU A 12 13.39 70.40 -24.92
N LEU A 13 14.65 70.41 -24.47
CA LEU A 13 15.39 69.48 -23.61
C LEU A 13 14.82 69.28 -22.19
N PHE A 14 15.05 68.09 -21.60
CA PHE A 14 15.07 67.89 -20.14
C PHE A 14 16.50 67.61 -19.64
N ILE A 15 16.91 68.41 -18.65
CA ILE A 15 18.20 68.37 -17.93
C ILE A 15 18.18 67.20 -16.92
N GLY A 16 19.28 66.44 -16.88
CA GLY A 16 19.50 65.33 -15.95
C GLY A 16 19.86 65.79 -14.53
N LEU A 17 19.16 65.24 -13.54
CA LEU A 17 19.53 65.29 -12.12
C LEU A 17 20.37 64.05 -11.80
N VAL A 18 21.63 64.26 -11.43
CA VAL A 18 22.54 63.20 -10.97
C VAL A 18 22.19 62.84 -9.52
N LEU A 19 21.61 61.65 -9.33
CA LEU A 19 21.48 61.00 -8.03
C LEU A 19 22.82 60.39 -7.64
N VAL A 20 23.51 61.02 -6.69
CA VAL A 20 24.71 60.47 -6.05
C VAL A 20 24.28 59.25 -5.22
N PHE A 21 24.62 58.05 -5.69
CA PHE A 21 24.48 56.83 -4.90
C PHE A 21 25.60 56.77 -3.85
N LEU A 22 25.25 57.01 -2.58
CA LEU A 22 26.10 56.63 -1.46
C LEU A 22 26.23 55.09 -1.41
N PRO A 23 27.39 54.54 -1.03
CA PRO A 23 27.53 53.10 -0.88
C PRO A 23 26.57 52.62 0.23
N ARG A 24 25.71 51.67 -0.13
CA ARG A 24 24.76 51.05 0.79
C ARG A 24 25.58 50.23 1.80
N VAL A 25 25.56 50.64 3.07
CA VAL A 25 26.13 49.88 4.18
C VAL A 25 25.48 48.50 4.17
N GLY A 26 26.28 47.44 4.29
CA GLY A 26 25.82 46.05 4.25
C GLY A 26 24.62 45.84 5.17
N GLU A 27 23.52 45.36 4.60
CA GLU A 27 22.24 45.22 5.30
C GLU A 27 22.35 44.09 6.33
N ALA A 28 22.05 44.39 7.60
CA ALA A 28 22.08 43.44 8.70
C ALA A 28 21.18 42.23 8.41
N ALA A 29 21.71 41.01 8.55
CA ALA A 29 20.96 39.80 8.25
C ALA A 29 20.02 39.44 9.41
N GLN A 30 18.89 38.83 9.07
CA GLN A 30 17.93 38.32 10.05
C GLN A 30 18.00 36.79 10.12
N VAL A 31 18.18 36.26 11.33
CA VAL A 31 18.28 34.81 11.60
C VAL A 31 17.12 34.36 12.47
N ASN A 32 16.39 33.33 12.02
CA ASN A 32 15.20 32.86 12.70
C ASN A 32 15.50 31.62 13.57
N VAL A 33 14.98 31.63 14.80
CA VAL A 33 14.96 30.51 15.74
C VAL A 33 13.51 30.17 16.05
N SER A 34 13.13 28.91 15.94
CA SER A 34 11.80 28.43 16.31
C SER A 34 11.82 27.85 17.73
N MET A 35 10.81 28.15 18.54
CA MET A 35 10.60 27.52 19.85
C MET A 35 9.53 26.45 19.70
N SER A 36 9.95 25.18 19.85
CA SER A 36 9.05 24.03 19.91
C SER A 36 8.83 23.61 21.36
N ALA A 37 8.03 22.56 21.61
CA ALA A 37 7.51 22.21 22.93
C ALA A 37 8.53 22.26 24.08
N THR A 38 9.80 21.88 23.90
CA THR A 38 10.82 22.05 24.96
C THR A 38 12.20 22.39 24.40
N SER A 39 12.28 23.00 23.21
CA SER A 39 13.58 23.27 22.57
C SER A 39 13.59 24.49 21.65
N PHE A 40 14.76 25.12 21.53
CA PHE A 40 15.07 26.09 20.48
C PHE A 40 15.60 25.35 19.24
N SER A 41 15.14 25.74 18.05
CA SER A 41 15.56 25.14 16.79
C SER A 41 15.84 26.21 15.72
N PRO A 42 17.10 26.37 15.27
CA PRO A 42 18.31 25.76 15.85
C PRO A 42 18.57 26.24 17.27
N ALA A 43 19.09 25.37 18.14
CA ALA A 43 19.43 25.74 19.52
C ALA A 43 20.67 26.63 19.59
N ASN A 44 21.63 26.42 18.68
CA ASN A 44 22.87 27.18 18.61
C ASN A 44 22.99 27.84 17.23
N ILE A 45 23.26 29.14 17.20
CA ILE A 45 23.46 29.89 15.95
C ILE A 45 24.72 30.74 16.03
N THR A 46 25.36 30.92 14.88
CA THR A 46 26.47 31.86 14.71
C THR A 46 26.01 32.97 13.78
N ILE A 47 26.17 34.23 14.19
CA ILE A 47 25.74 35.41 13.45
C ILE A 47 26.86 36.46 13.43
N ASN A 48 26.80 37.43 12.52
CA ASN A 48 27.75 38.55 12.51
C ASN A 48 27.28 39.65 13.46
N ALA A 49 28.22 40.42 14.00
CA ALA A 49 27.87 41.61 14.76
C ALA A 49 27.09 42.59 13.87
N GLY A 50 25.90 42.98 14.32
CA GLY A 50 24.93 43.78 13.57
C GLY A 50 23.68 42.99 13.16
N ASP A 51 23.72 41.65 13.17
CA ASP A 51 22.59 40.80 12.78
C ASP A 51 21.49 40.77 13.84
N THR A 52 20.26 40.48 13.38
CA THR A 52 19.06 40.38 14.23
C THR A 52 18.58 38.94 14.32
N VAL A 53 18.44 38.42 15.54
CA VAL A 53 17.84 37.11 15.79
C VAL A 53 16.35 37.29 16.09
N VAL A 54 15.51 36.47 15.49
CA VAL A 54 14.07 36.43 15.75
C VAL A 54 13.69 35.05 16.26
N TRP A 55 13.19 35.01 17.49
CA TRP A 55 12.61 33.80 18.08
C TRP A 55 11.11 33.80 17.87
N ASN A 56 10.60 32.73 17.26
CA ASN A 56 9.19 32.56 16.98
C ASN A 56 8.65 31.42 17.86
N ASN A 57 7.67 31.69 18.71
CA ASN A 57 6.98 30.63 19.45
C ASN A 57 6.05 29.87 18.50
N THR A 58 6.53 28.74 17.98
CA THR A 58 5.75 27.88 17.09
C THR A 58 5.12 26.70 17.83
N SER A 59 5.29 26.64 19.16
CA SER A 59 4.67 25.65 20.03
C SER A 59 3.32 26.14 20.57
N SER A 60 2.61 25.24 21.26
CA SER A 60 1.33 25.54 21.93
C SER A 60 1.48 25.91 23.40
N ILE A 61 2.70 26.10 23.89
CA ILE A 61 2.98 26.44 25.29
C ILE A 61 3.77 27.74 25.37
N ASP A 62 3.67 28.41 26.51
CA ASP A 62 4.35 29.66 26.76
C ASP A 62 5.86 29.43 26.89
N HIS A 63 6.65 30.29 26.25
CA HIS A 63 8.11 30.26 26.32
C HIS A 63 8.67 31.61 26.72
N THR A 64 9.93 31.64 27.13
CA THR A 64 10.73 32.87 27.22
C THR A 64 12.04 32.68 26.47
N VAL A 65 12.66 33.80 26.12
CA VAL A 65 14.04 33.87 25.65
C VAL A 65 14.78 34.77 26.63
N THR A 66 15.32 34.15 27.67
CA THR A 66 15.91 34.85 28.81
C THR A 66 17.40 34.56 28.85
N ALA A 67 18.24 35.59 28.74
CA ALA A 67 19.68 35.43 28.76
C ALA A 67 20.15 34.99 30.15
N ASN A 68 21.03 34.00 30.21
CA ASN A 68 21.51 33.47 31.49
C ASN A 68 22.31 34.52 32.30
N ASN A 69 22.86 35.53 31.62
CA ASN A 69 23.55 36.65 32.25
C ASN A 69 22.64 37.88 32.49
N GLY A 70 21.33 37.76 32.26
CA GLY A 70 20.35 38.82 32.44
C GLY A 70 20.40 39.95 31.39
N SER A 71 21.20 39.82 30.33
CA SER A 71 21.36 40.90 29.34
C SER A 71 20.14 41.15 28.44
N PHE A 72 19.18 40.21 28.40
CA PHE A 72 17.88 40.40 27.77
C PHE A 72 16.88 39.37 28.30
N ASP A 73 15.60 39.73 28.23
CA ASP A 73 14.47 38.85 28.49
C ASP A 73 13.31 39.25 27.56
N SER A 74 12.72 38.27 26.88
CA SER A 74 11.54 38.48 26.05
C SER A 74 10.26 38.67 26.87
N GLY A 75 10.28 38.29 28.16
CA GLY A 75 9.06 37.99 28.90
C GLY A 75 8.32 36.78 28.30
N THR A 76 7.09 36.55 28.73
CA THR A 76 6.27 35.43 28.25
C THR A 76 5.86 35.63 26.79
N LEU A 77 6.37 34.76 25.93
CA LEU A 77 5.95 34.62 24.54
C LEU A 77 4.90 33.51 24.46
N ARG A 78 3.66 33.90 24.24
CA ARG A 78 2.54 32.97 24.00
C ARG A 78 2.66 32.31 22.62
N PRO A 79 1.94 31.20 22.37
CA PRO A 79 1.87 30.58 21.05
C PRO A 79 1.64 31.58 19.93
N GLY A 80 2.51 31.54 18.91
CA GLY A 80 2.49 32.42 17.75
C GLY A 80 3.15 33.80 17.94
N GLN A 81 3.61 34.14 19.15
CA GLN A 81 4.33 35.40 19.39
C GLN A 81 5.81 35.25 19.06
N SER A 82 6.43 36.38 18.71
CA SER A 82 7.84 36.45 18.37
C SER A 82 8.55 37.55 19.16
N PHE A 83 9.83 37.31 19.44
CA PHE A 83 10.74 38.28 20.01
C PHE A 83 11.93 38.45 19.08
N SER A 84 12.40 39.67 18.88
CA SER A 84 13.58 39.94 18.06
C SER A 84 14.60 40.78 18.80
N ARG A 85 15.89 40.50 18.56
CA ARG A 85 16.99 41.26 19.14
C ARG A 85 18.18 41.34 18.19
N THR A 86 18.71 42.55 18.02
CA THR A 86 19.94 42.81 17.26
C THR A 86 21.16 42.69 18.17
N PHE A 87 22.22 42.01 17.69
CA PHE A 87 23.43 41.75 18.46
C PHE A 87 24.63 42.48 17.85
N ASN A 88 25.04 43.58 18.47
CA ASN A 88 26.14 44.42 17.98
C ASN A 88 27.51 44.09 18.61
N GLY A 89 27.53 43.41 19.76
CA GLY A 89 28.77 43.03 20.44
C GLY A 89 29.15 41.60 20.12
N THR A 90 30.39 41.37 19.68
CA THR A 90 30.93 40.02 19.50
C THR A 90 31.00 39.28 20.83
N GLY A 91 30.88 37.95 20.80
CA GLY A 91 30.86 37.11 22.00
C GLY A 91 29.76 36.06 21.98
N THR A 92 29.68 35.28 23.05
CA THR A 92 28.71 34.19 23.19
C THR A 92 27.62 34.57 24.17
N TYR A 93 26.36 34.47 23.74
CA TYR A 93 25.18 34.76 24.55
C TYR A 93 24.39 33.48 24.74
N ALA A 94 24.50 32.88 25.93
CA ALA A 94 23.67 31.76 26.34
C ALA A 94 22.32 32.28 26.90
N TYR A 95 21.25 31.60 26.55
CA TYR A 95 19.88 31.94 26.96
C TYR A 95 19.05 30.69 27.16
N GLU A 96 17.98 30.80 27.93
CA GLU A 96 17.09 29.71 28.29
C GLU A 96 15.62 30.13 28.27
N CYS A 97 14.74 29.12 28.29
CA CYS A 97 13.33 29.31 28.57
C CYS A 97 13.06 28.96 30.04
N ILE A 98 12.63 29.94 30.83
CA ILE A 98 12.48 29.78 32.29
C ILE A 98 11.35 28.82 32.70
N PHE A 99 10.42 28.53 31.78
CA PHE A 99 9.31 27.59 32.03
C PHE A 99 9.68 26.12 31.85
N HIS A 100 10.77 25.81 31.13
CA HIS A 100 11.11 24.43 30.76
C HIS A 100 12.58 24.13 31.08
N ASN A 101 12.78 23.30 32.11
CA ASN A 101 14.12 22.91 32.54
C ASN A 101 14.88 22.23 31.39
N GLY A 102 16.09 22.72 31.08
CA GLY A 102 16.94 22.18 30.01
C GLY A 102 16.68 22.76 28.61
N MET A 103 15.71 23.66 28.44
CA MET A 103 15.50 24.36 27.17
C MET A 103 16.47 25.55 27.07
N THR A 104 17.66 25.31 26.52
CA THR A 104 18.73 26.30 26.38
C THR A 104 19.19 26.49 24.94
N GLY A 105 19.75 27.65 24.64
CA GLY A 105 20.33 27.98 23.35
C GLY A 105 21.52 28.92 23.48
N THR A 106 22.31 29.01 22.41
CA THR A 106 23.52 29.83 22.36
C THR A 106 23.61 30.63 21.07
N ILE A 107 23.93 31.92 21.17
CA ILE A 107 24.27 32.77 20.02
C ILE A 107 25.74 33.10 20.09
N THR A 108 26.50 32.71 19.06
CA THR A 108 27.89 33.12 18.88
C THR A 108 27.94 34.28 17.89
N VAL A 109 28.29 35.47 18.36
CA VAL A 109 28.41 36.67 17.52
C VAL A 109 29.86 36.85 17.13
N VAL A 110 30.16 36.72 15.84
CA VAL A 110 31.50 36.90 15.27
C VAL A 110 31.66 38.29 14.64
N ALA A 111 32.89 38.75 14.49
CA ALA A 111 33.15 40.02 13.80
C ALA A 111 32.69 39.93 12.33
N PRO A 112 32.08 40.99 11.76
CA PRO A 112 31.64 40.98 10.38
C PRO A 112 32.86 40.79 9.47
N GLN A 113 32.83 39.77 8.62
CA GLN A 113 33.98 39.47 7.76
C GLN A 113 34.17 40.57 6.70
N SER A 114 35.29 41.29 6.76
CA SER A 114 35.74 42.19 5.69
C SER A 114 36.33 41.38 4.53
N SER A 115 35.79 41.53 3.32
CA SER A 115 36.20 40.81 2.11
C SER A 115 37.55 41.31 1.51
N PRO A 116 38.38 40.43 0.88
CA PRO A 116 39.64 40.78 0.19
C PRO A 116 39.40 41.41 -1.22
N PRO A 117 40.41 42.01 -1.89
CA PRO A 117 40.20 43.00 -2.96
C PRO A 117 39.64 42.42 -4.28
N VAL A 118 38.84 43.25 -4.96
CA VAL A 118 37.90 42.92 -6.04
C VAL A 118 38.57 42.84 -7.42
N ASN A 119 38.34 41.73 -8.14
CA ASN A 119 38.44 41.61 -9.59
C ASN A 119 37.16 42.21 -10.22
N PRO A 120 37.17 43.01 -11.29
CA PRO A 120 35.99 43.79 -11.70
C PRO A 120 34.83 42.86 -12.10
N SER A 121 33.65 43.20 -11.57
CA SER A 121 32.39 42.49 -11.73
C SER A 121 32.04 42.25 -13.21
N PRO A 122 31.45 41.08 -13.55
CA PRO A 122 31.03 40.80 -14.91
C PRO A 122 30.02 41.86 -15.37
N ASN A 123 30.31 42.50 -16.51
CA ASN A 123 29.45 43.53 -17.06
C ASN A 123 28.11 42.93 -17.55
N VAL A 124 27.14 43.79 -17.87
CA VAL A 124 25.79 43.37 -18.31
C VAL A 124 25.85 42.37 -19.47
N ALA A 125 26.83 42.50 -20.37
CA ALA A 125 27.02 41.55 -21.49
C ALA A 125 27.49 40.17 -21.01
N GLN A 126 28.30 40.09 -19.96
CA GLN A 126 28.73 38.83 -19.35
C GLN A 126 27.61 38.17 -18.54
N LEU A 127 26.76 38.95 -17.86
CA LEU A 127 25.57 38.43 -17.20
C LEU A 127 24.50 37.98 -18.20
N GLN A 128 24.35 38.69 -19.33
CA GLN A 128 23.49 38.26 -20.43
C GLN A 128 24.03 37.00 -21.12
N ALA A 129 25.35 36.88 -21.32
CA ALA A 129 25.97 35.68 -21.86
C ALA A 129 25.84 34.48 -20.91
N GLN A 130 25.99 34.69 -19.59
CA GLN A 130 25.74 33.65 -18.59
C GLN A 130 24.27 33.26 -18.51
N ALA A 131 23.34 34.22 -18.56
CA ALA A 131 21.92 33.94 -18.63
C ALA A 131 21.57 33.16 -19.90
N GLN A 132 22.14 33.53 -21.06
CA GLN A 132 21.92 32.83 -22.32
C GLN A 132 22.53 31.42 -22.32
N ALA A 133 23.70 31.24 -21.70
CA ALA A 133 24.32 29.92 -21.53
C ALA A 133 23.47 29.02 -20.62
N LEU A 134 22.95 29.56 -19.51
CA LEU A 134 22.06 28.83 -18.62
C LEU A 134 20.72 28.50 -19.30
N LEU A 135 20.17 29.43 -20.09
CA LEU A 135 18.96 29.20 -20.87
C LEU A 135 19.16 28.14 -21.95
N ASN A 136 20.31 28.12 -22.63
CA ASN A 136 20.65 27.07 -23.59
C ASN A 136 20.84 25.71 -22.90
N GLN A 137 21.37 25.70 -21.67
CA GLN A 137 21.52 24.49 -20.87
C GLN A 137 20.16 23.97 -20.39
N ILE A 138 19.25 24.86 -19.98
CA ILE A 138 17.86 24.53 -19.66
C ILE A 138 17.13 24.03 -20.90
N ALA A 139 17.31 24.65 -22.07
CA ALA A 139 16.72 24.20 -23.33
C ALA A 139 17.25 22.83 -23.77
N ALA A 140 18.54 22.55 -23.58
CA ALA A 140 19.14 21.25 -23.86
C ALA A 140 18.63 20.16 -22.89
N LEU A 141 18.49 20.47 -21.60
CA LEU A 141 17.87 19.56 -20.64
C LEU A 141 16.37 19.35 -20.94
N GLN A 142 15.66 20.39 -21.37
CA GLN A 142 14.25 20.29 -21.78
C GLN A 142 14.09 19.46 -23.06
N ALA A 143 15.02 19.55 -24.01
CA ALA A 143 15.06 18.70 -25.21
C ALA A 143 15.41 17.24 -24.89
N GLN A 144 16.21 16.99 -23.85
CA GLN A 144 16.50 15.64 -23.35
C GLN A 144 15.34 15.04 -22.53
N LEU A 145 14.50 15.87 -21.92
CA LEU A 145 13.36 15.45 -21.09
C LEU A 145 12.00 15.52 -21.82
N GLY A 146 11.97 15.92 -23.09
CA GLY A 146 10.76 16.11 -23.88
C GLY A 146 10.90 15.58 -25.30
N GLY A 147 10.46 14.34 -25.51
CA GLY A 147 10.02 13.90 -26.83
C GLY A 147 8.85 14.77 -27.30
N ASN A 148 9.16 15.67 -28.23
CA ASN A 148 8.31 16.39 -29.19
C ASN A 148 7.14 17.26 -28.66
N PRO A 149 7.27 18.61 -28.68
CA PRO A 149 6.16 19.54 -28.49
C PRO A 149 5.40 19.74 -29.80
N ALA A 150 4.43 18.88 -30.07
CA ALA A 150 3.48 19.08 -31.17
C ALA A 150 2.09 18.58 -30.76
N ALA A 151 1.46 19.27 -29.79
CA ALA A 151 0.01 19.44 -29.68
C ALA A 151 -0.31 20.28 -28.44
N ASN A 152 0.06 21.56 -28.46
CA ASN A 152 -0.71 22.55 -27.73
C ASN A 152 -1.61 23.26 -28.75
N THR A 153 -2.71 22.60 -29.11
CA THR A 153 -3.92 23.28 -29.52
C THR A 153 -4.81 23.36 -28.29
N GLY A 154 -5.16 24.59 -27.93
CA GLY A 154 -5.92 24.87 -26.73
C GLY A 154 -7.18 24.03 -26.63
N VAL A 155 -7.32 23.31 -25.53
CA VAL A 155 -8.63 22.93 -25.02
C VAL A 155 -8.72 23.52 -23.63
N ARG A 156 -9.46 24.62 -23.53
CA ARG A 156 -10.12 25.01 -22.29
C ARG A 156 -11.15 23.91 -22.02
N VAL A 157 -10.74 22.83 -21.35
CA VAL A 157 -11.69 21.79 -20.91
C VAL A 157 -12.44 22.36 -19.73
N THR A 158 -13.52 23.07 -20.05
CA THR A 158 -14.73 23.09 -19.24
C THR A 158 -15.32 21.69 -19.30
N ASP A 159 -14.88 20.79 -18.43
CA ASP A 159 -15.68 19.61 -18.10
C ASP A 159 -15.52 19.19 -16.64
N SER A 160 -16.68 18.97 -16.07
CA SER A 160 -17.09 18.76 -14.70
C SER A 160 -16.76 17.34 -14.22
N SER A 161 -15.57 17.13 -13.67
CA SER A 161 -15.34 16.19 -12.55
C SER A 161 -14.04 16.56 -11.82
N SER A 162 -14.14 17.60 -11.00
CA SER A 162 -13.07 18.41 -10.43
C SER A 162 -12.23 17.79 -9.32
N CYS A 163 -12.15 16.47 -9.27
CA CYS A 163 -11.73 15.75 -8.07
C CYS A 163 -10.44 14.98 -8.32
N PRO A 164 -9.38 15.24 -7.54
CA PRO A 164 -8.12 14.58 -7.79
C PRO A 164 -8.27 13.12 -7.40
N LEU A 165 -8.19 12.24 -8.40
CA LEU A 165 -8.11 10.80 -8.19
C LEU A 165 -6.73 10.48 -7.58
N VAL A 166 -6.69 10.35 -6.25
CA VAL A 166 -5.48 10.06 -5.47
C VAL A 166 -5.43 8.57 -5.15
N GLY A 167 -4.71 7.81 -5.97
CA GLY A 167 -4.58 6.34 -5.85
C GLY A 167 -3.31 5.87 -5.10
N ARG A 168 -2.58 6.80 -4.48
CA ARG A 168 -1.36 6.54 -3.69
C ARG A 168 -1.06 7.76 -2.81
N SER A 169 -0.19 7.58 -1.82
CA SER A 169 0.29 8.71 -1.00
C SER A 169 1.05 9.73 -1.83
N LEU A 170 0.60 10.98 -1.82
CA LEU A 170 1.29 12.09 -2.50
C LEU A 170 2.07 12.91 -1.48
N ARG A 171 3.38 13.09 -1.73
CA ARG A 171 4.34 13.74 -0.81
C ARG A 171 5.46 14.42 -1.59
N LEU A 172 6.26 15.24 -0.91
CA LEU A 172 7.41 15.93 -1.50
C LEU A 172 8.28 14.99 -2.35
N GLY A 173 8.58 15.42 -3.58
CA GLY A 173 9.44 14.73 -4.52
C GLY A 173 8.74 13.79 -5.52
N VAL A 174 7.45 13.48 -5.36
CA VAL A 174 6.73 12.62 -6.32
C VAL A 174 6.17 13.42 -7.50
N SER A 175 6.21 12.84 -8.69
CA SER A 175 5.60 13.39 -9.91
C SER A 175 4.50 12.47 -10.44
N GLY A 176 3.60 13.00 -11.27
CA GLY A 176 2.60 12.22 -12.00
C GLY A 176 1.34 13.02 -12.32
N ASP A 177 0.44 12.42 -13.10
CA ASP A 177 -0.85 13.05 -13.44
C ASP A 177 -1.78 13.16 -12.22
N ASP A 178 -1.61 12.30 -11.22
CA ASP A 178 -2.29 12.40 -9.92
C ASP A 178 -1.86 13.65 -9.13
N VAL A 179 -0.57 14.00 -9.17
CA VAL A 179 -0.05 15.25 -8.62
C VAL A 179 -0.57 16.45 -9.40
N ARG A 180 -0.61 16.36 -10.74
CA ARG A 180 -1.14 17.42 -11.61
C ARG A 180 -2.61 17.72 -11.29
N ARG A 181 -3.43 16.68 -11.15
CA ARG A 181 -4.85 16.81 -10.76
C ARG A 181 -5.01 17.37 -9.36
N LEU A 182 -4.19 16.94 -8.40
CA LEU A 182 -4.17 17.51 -7.05
C LEU A 182 -3.89 19.02 -7.09
N GLN A 183 -2.88 19.45 -7.84
CA GLN A 183 -2.53 20.87 -7.99
C GLN A 183 -3.67 21.67 -8.63
N GLN A 184 -4.32 21.14 -9.67
CA GLN A 184 -5.49 21.76 -10.29
C GLN A 184 -6.68 21.88 -9.33
N PHE A 185 -6.86 20.92 -8.44
CA PHE A 185 -7.89 20.97 -7.40
C PHE A 185 -7.57 22.03 -6.34
N LEU A 186 -6.35 22.01 -5.81
CA LEU A 186 -5.91 22.96 -4.79
C LEU A 186 -5.91 24.41 -5.32
N ALA A 187 -5.55 24.62 -6.59
CA ALA A 187 -5.46 25.93 -7.25
C ALA A 187 -6.79 26.67 -7.40
N ARG A 188 -7.93 25.98 -7.20
CA ARG A 188 -9.27 26.60 -7.22
C ARG A 188 -9.51 27.48 -6.01
N ASP A 189 -8.81 27.18 -4.94
CA ASP A 189 -8.91 27.89 -3.69
C ASP A 189 -7.61 28.66 -3.48
N THR A 190 -7.60 29.92 -3.88
CA THR A 190 -6.44 30.80 -3.75
C THR A 190 -6.01 31.03 -2.30
N SER A 191 -6.89 30.75 -1.32
CA SER A 191 -6.52 30.76 0.11
C SER A 191 -5.69 29.53 0.53
N VAL A 192 -5.76 28.46 -0.25
CA VAL A 192 -5.03 27.21 -0.04
C VAL A 192 -3.81 27.11 -0.94
N TYR A 193 -3.95 27.40 -2.24
CA TYR A 193 -2.86 27.30 -3.22
C TYR A 193 -2.74 28.57 -4.09
N PRO A 194 -2.28 29.69 -3.51
CA PRO A 194 -2.19 30.98 -4.21
C PRO A 194 -1.24 30.96 -5.41
N GLU A 195 -0.22 30.10 -5.39
CA GLU A 195 0.76 29.99 -6.46
C GLU A 195 0.17 29.33 -7.71
N ALA A 196 -0.88 28.51 -7.57
CA ALA A 196 -1.63 27.85 -8.65
C ALA A 196 -0.75 27.13 -9.71
N ILE A 197 0.46 26.69 -9.33
CA ILE A 197 1.40 26.04 -10.26
C ILE A 197 1.00 24.58 -10.46
N VAL A 198 0.67 24.23 -11.70
CA VAL A 198 0.29 22.87 -12.10
C VAL A 198 1.43 22.22 -12.88
N SER A 199 2.49 21.82 -12.17
CA SER A 199 3.68 21.22 -12.77
C SER A 199 3.55 19.71 -12.98
N GLY A 200 2.69 19.03 -12.21
CA GLY A 200 2.70 17.57 -12.06
C GLY A 200 3.83 17.07 -11.16
N TYR A 201 4.53 17.96 -10.46
CA TYR A 201 5.58 17.65 -9.48
C TYR A 201 5.21 18.17 -8.10
N TYR A 202 5.27 17.30 -7.09
CA TYR A 202 4.93 17.62 -5.71
C TYR A 202 6.14 18.26 -5.03
N GLY A 203 6.29 19.58 -5.20
CA GLY A 203 7.34 20.38 -4.57
C GLY A 203 6.89 21.06 -3.27
N ALA A 204 7.75 21.93 -2.72
CA ALA A 204 7.49 22.63 -1.46
C ALA A 204 6.19 23.46 -1.47
N LEU A 205 5.84 24.04 -2.62
CA LEU A 205 4.60 24.82 -2.79
C LEU A 205 3.35 23.93 -2.75
N THR A 206 3.41 22.75 -3.37
CA THR A 206 2.32 21.76 -3.31
C THR A 206 2.16 21.22 -1.89
N GLU A 207 3.26 20.97 -1.18
CA GLU A 207 3.24 20.53 0.22
C GLU A 207 2.60 21.59 1.13
N ALA A 208 2.99 22.86 0.97
CA ALA A 208 2.42 23.98 1.71
C ALA A 208 0.91 24.11 1.44
N ALA A 209 0.48 23.93 0.18
CA ALA A 209 -0.93 23.95 -0.18
C ALA A 209 -1.70 22.79 0.48
N VAL A 210 -1.15 21.57 0.51
CA VAL A 210 -1.78 20.44 1.21
C VAL A 210 -1.88 20.68 2.71
N LYS A 211 -0.86 21.27 3.34
CA LYS A 211 -0.91 21.67 4.76
C LYS A 211 -2.05 22.65 5.03
N ARG A 212 -2.16 23.71 4.24
CA ARG A 212 -3.25 24.71 4.36
C ARG A 212 -4.62 24.06 4.14
N TRP A 213 -4.73 23.17 3.18
CA TRP A 213 -5.96 22.42 2.91
C TRP A 213 -6.35 21.55 4.11
N GLN A 214 -5.40 20.79 4.66
CA GLN A 214 -5.63 19.92 5.83
C GLN A 214 -6.06 20.71 7.06
N VAL A 215 -5.49 21.90 7.29
CA VAL A 215 -5.92 22.83 8.36
C VAL A 215 -7.33 23.33 8.10
N LYS A 216 -7.61 23.83 6.89
CA LYS A 216 -8.91 24.41 6.52
C LYS A 216 -10.08 23.44 6.73
N TYR A 217 -9.84 22.15 6.52
CA TYR A 217 -10.84 21.09 6.66
C TYR A 217 -10.66 20.24 7.94
N ASN A 218 -9.92 20.73 8.94
CA ASN A 218 -9.77 20.07 10.25
C ASN A 218 -9.28 18.61 10.19
N ILE A 219 -8.42 18.28 9.21
CA ILE A 219 -7.87 16.93 9.04
C ILE A 219 -6.65 16.71 9.94
N VAL A 220 -5.72 17.65 9.88
CA VAL A 220 -4.50 17.73 10.69
C VAL A 220 -3.97 19.15 10.59
N SER A 221 -3.53 19.72 11.72
CA SER A 221 -3.08 21.11 11.81
C SER A 221 -1.63 21.28 12.28
N SER A 222 -0.96 20.20 12.70
CA SER A 222 0.42 20.23 13.19
C SER A 222 1.13 18.88 12.99
N GLY A 223 2.44 18.86 13.21
CA GLY A 223 3.32 17.69 13.07
C GLY A 223 4.08 17.68 11.75
N SER A 224 4.48 16.50 11.28
CA SER A 224 5.30 16.31 10.08
C SER A 224 4.67 15.28 9.13
N PRO A 225 5.13 15.20 7.87
CA PRO A 225 4.75 14.15 6.94
C PRO A 225 4.86 12.74 7.52
N SER A 226 5.88 12.48 8.34
CA SER A 226 6.18 11.16 8.92
C SER A 226 5.47 10.89 10.25
N THR A 227 4.96 11.92 10.94
CA THR A 227 4.38 11.78 12.29
C THR A 227 2.86 11.87 12.28
N THR A 228 2.30 12.87 11.60
CA THR A 228 0.86 13.13 11.59
C THR A 228 0.27 13.10 10.17
N GLY A 229 1.12 12.94 9.15
CA GLY A 229 0.74 13.09 7.75
C GLY A 229 0.55 14.55 7.33
N TYR A 230 1.03 15.51 8.12
CA TYR A 230 0.89 16.93 7.82
C TYR A 230 1.74 17.32 6.60
N GLY A 231 1.08 17.73 5.51
CA GLY A 231 1.69 17.95 4.20
C GLY A 231 1.80 16.72 3.30
N VAL A 232 1.12 15.62 3.64
CA VAL A 232 0.99 14.43 2.80
C VAL A 232 -0.46 14.19 2.46
N VAL A 233 -0.77 13.90 1.19
CA VAL A 233 -2.09 13.38 0.84
C VAL A 233 -2.12 11.88 1.13
N GLY A 234 -2.34 11.55 2.41
CA GLY A 234 -2.60 10.20 2.89
C GLY A 234 -4.08 9.82 2.81
N PRO A 235 -4.56 8.69 3.37
CA PRO A 235 -5.89 8.15 3.16
C PRO A 235 -6.93 9.02 3.84
N ARG A 236 -6.59 9.60 5.01
CA ARG A 236 -7.44 10.59 5.70
C ARG A 236 -7.65 11.85 4.86
N THR A 237 -6.58 12.38 4.27
CA THR A 237 -6.64 13.58 3.42
C THR A 237 -7.31 13.28 2.08
N ALA A 238 -7.00 12.15 1.45
CA ALA A 238 -7.63 11.70 0.22
C ALA A 238 -9.15 11.45 0.41
N ALA A 239 -9.55 10.80 1.51
CA ALA A 239 -10.95 10.60 1.86
C ALA A 239 -11.69 11.93 2.06
N ALA A 240 -11.07 12.89 2.77
CA ALA A 240 -11.66 14.20 2.97
C ALA A 240 -11.82 14.98 1.65
N ILE A 241 -10.82 14.92 0.76
CA ILE A 241 -10.91 15.53 -0.58
C ILE A 241 -12.07 14.91 -1.37
N SER A 242 -12.21 13.58 -1.34
CA SER A 242 -13.30 12.86 -2.03
C SER A 242 -14.69 13.23 -1.51
N ILE A 243 -14.86 13.44 -0.20
CA ILE A 243 -16.12 13.88 0.41
C ILE A 243 -16.49 15.29 -0.05
N LEU A 244 -15.55 16.24 0.03
CA LEU A 244 -15.79 17.62 -0.42
C LEU A 244 -16.22 17.67 -1.90
N CYS A 245 -15.59 16.81 -2.68
CA CYS A 245 -15.83 16.63 -4.11
C CYS A 245 -17.23 16.12 -4.49
N THR A 246 -17.83 15.30 -3.64
CA THR A 246 -19.14 14.69 -3.88
C THR A 246 -20.29 15.51 -3.31
N THR A 247 -20.03 16.24 -2.22
CA THR A 247 -21.06 16.94 -1.45
C THR A 247 -21.06 18.46 -1.64
N GLY A 248 -20.00 19.03 -2.24
CA GLY A 248 -19.88 20.47 -2.47
C GLY A 248 -19.68 21.32 -1.20
N SER A 249 -19.66 20.70 0.00
CA SER A 249 -19.45 21.38 1.28
C SER A 249 -18.83 20.42 2.30
N TYR A 250 -17.76 20.84 2.98
CA TYR A 250 -17.18 20.11 4.11
C TYR A 250 -17.32 20.97 5.37
N GLY A 251 -18.44 20.81 6.05
CA GLY A 251 -18.76 21.49 7.31
C GLY A 251 -18.42 20.61 8.50
N GLY A 252 -17.20 20.76 9.03
CA GLY A 252 -16.87 20.45 10.43
C GLY A 252 -17.45 19.17 11.05
N VAL A 253 -17.39 18.03 10.36
CA VAL A 253 -17.71 16.75 11.00
C VAL A 253 -16.56 16.43 11.97
N PRO A 254 -16.82 16.25 13.28
CA PRO A 254 -15.84 15.66 14.18
C PRO A 254 -15.41 14.33 13.57
N GLY A 255 -14.09 14.11 13.46
CA GLY A 255 -13.57 12.83 12.98
C GLY A 255 -14.25 11.68 13.73
N PRO A 256 -14.54 10.54 13.07
CA PRO A 256 -15.36 9.50 13.67
C PRO A 256 -14.77 9.06 15.00
N GLY A 257 -15.48 9.37 16.09
CA GLY A 257 -15.30 8.77 17.39
C GLY A 257 -15.76 7.32 17.30
N GLY A 258 -14.86 6.45 16.87
CA GLY A 258 -15.10 5.01 16.71
C GLY A 258 -13.97 4.37 15.90
N SER A 259 -13.14 3.57 16.58
CA SER A 259 -12.26 2.51 16.05
C SER A 259 -11.72 2.71 14.63
N THR A 260 -10.93 3.75 14.39
CA THR A 260 -10.35 4.02 13.07
C THR A 260 -9.10 3.16 12.82
N VAL A 261 -9.19 2.21 11.89
CA VAL A 261 -8.02 1.46 11.39
C VAL A 261 -7.63 1.99 10.01
N GLY A 262 -6.43 2.58 9.91
CA GLY A 262 -5.90 3.15 8.66
C GLY A 262 -5.09 2.13 7.85
N GLY A 263 -5.05 2.27 6.52
CA GLY A 263 -4.26 1.42 5.64
C GLY A 263 -3.94 2.07 4.28
N PHE A 264 -2.87 1.59 3.63
CA PHE A 264 -2.38 1.99 2.30
C PHE A 264 -2.11 0.78 1.43
N ILE A 265 -2.10 0.98 0.11
CA ILE A 265 -1.57 0.01 -0.84
C ILE A 265 -0.53 0.66 -1.73
N THR A 266 0.46 -0.13 -2.13
CA THR A 266 1.36 0.15 -3.25
C THR A 266 1.28 -1.01 -4.22
N VAL A 267 1.12 -0.70 -5.52
CA VAL A 267 1.00 -1.70 -6.58
C VAL A 267 2.15 -1.50 -7.57
N SER A 268 2.82 -2.58 -7.94
CA SER A 268 3.88 -2.56 -8.95
C SER A 268 3.94 -3.86 -9.75
N PRO A 269 3.96 -3.82 -11.09
CA PRO A 269 3.71 -2.64 -11.94
C PRO A 269 2.24 -2.18 -11.89
N ILE A 270 1.95 -0.92 -12.24
CA ILE A 270 0.56 -0.41 -12.36
C ILE A 270 -0.02 -0.55 -13.77
N GLN A 271 0.79 -0.99 -14.74
CA GLN A 271 0.37 -1.18 -16.11
C GLN A 271 1.19 -2.26 -16.83
N GLY A 272 0.60 -2.91 -17.82
CA GLY A 272 1.24 -3.92 -18.65
C GLY A 272 0.25 -4.73 -19.47
N ALA A 273 0.73 -5.69 -20.26
CA ALA A 273 -0.12 -6.57 -21.06
C ALA A 273 -0.62 -7.77 -20.26
N ALA A 274 -1.84 -8.23 -20.55
CA ALA A 274 -2.39 -9.46 -20.01
C ALA A 274 -1.63 -10.69 -20.55
N PRO A 275 -1.34 -11.70 -19.72
CA PRO A 275 -1.56 -11.72 -18.26
C PRO A 275 -0.55 -10.83 -17.52
N LEU A 276 -1.04 -9.91 -16.68
CA LEU A 276 -0.19 -8.99 -15.91
C LEU A 276 -0.15 -9.41 -14.44
N THR A 277 1.02 -9.87 -13.98
CA THR A 277 1.27 -10.08 -12.56
C THR A 277 1.74 -8.79 -11.89
N VAL A 278 1.05 -8.38 -10.82
CA VAL A 278 1.38 -7.24 -9.99
C VAL A 278 1.66 -7.68 -8.56
N ASN A 279 2.56 -6.99 -7.89
CA ASN A 279 2.76 -7.13 -6.45
C ASN A 279 2.01 -6.00 -5.75
N VAL A 280 1.04 -6.37 -4.92
CA VAL A 280 0.27 -5.43 -4.08
C VAL A 280 0.78 -5.52 -2.66
N THR A 281 1.50 -4.51 -2.19
CA THR A 281 1.87 -4.41 -0.78
C THR A 281 0.82 -3.61 -0.04
N ALA A 282 0.12 -4.27 0.88
CA ALA A 282 -0.79 -3.64 1.82
C ALA A 282 -0.02 -3.26 3.09
N THR A 283 -0.13 -1.99 3.47
CA THR A 283 0.37 -1.44 4.72
C THR A 283 -0.83 -1.15 5.61
N VAL A 284 -1.00 -1.93 6.66
CA VAL A 284 -2.15 -1.90 7.56
C VAL A 284 -1.72 -1.52 8.97
N ASN A 285 -2.70 -1.24 9.83
CA ASN A 285 -2.54 -0.71 11.17
C ASN A 285 -1.71 0.58 11.24
N THR A 286 -1.87 1.50 10.27
CA THR A 286 -1.09 2.75 10.25
C THR A 286 -1.46 3.73 11.36
N ALA A 287 -2.52 3.43 12.12
CA ALA A 287 -2.89 4.14 13.35
C ALA A 287 -2.24 3.54 14.60
N ASN A 288 -1.41 2.50 14.48
CA ASN A 288 -0.76 1.77 15.57
C ASN A 288 -1.73 1.32 16.68
N SER A 289 -2.88 0.78 16.27
CA SER A 289 -3.92 0.29 17.18
C SER A 289 -3.57 -1.10 17.72
N CYS A 290 -3.76 -1.33 19.02
CA CYS A 290 -3.56 -2.63 19.66
C CYS A 290 -4.82 -3.52 19.68
N THR A 291 -5.96 -2.98 19.24
CA THR A 291 -7.29 -3.58 19.47
C THR A 291 -7.61 -4.76 18.54
N GLY A 292 -6.69 -5.08 17.63
CA GLY A 292 -6.91 -6.03 16.54
C GLY A 292 -7.86 -5.47 15.48
N ALA A 293 -7.67 -5.87 14.23
CA ALA A 293 -8.50 -5.45 13.12
C ALA A 293 -8.37 -6.42 11.95
N ILE A 294 -9.38 -6.48 11.11
CA ILE A 294 -9.32 -7.21 9.84
C ILE A 294 -9.42 -6.18 8.72
N TYR A 295 -8.48 -6.26 7.80
CA TYR A 295 -8.50 -5.51 6.55
C TYR A 295 -8.87 -6.43 5.40
N SER A 296 -9.54 -5.88 4.40
CA SER A 296 -9.92 -6.61 3.19
C SER A 296 -9.26 -5.97 1.98
N LEU A 297 -8.53 -6.76 1.20
CA LEU A 297 -7.87 -6.39 -0.04
C LEU A 297 -8.60 -7.03 -1.23
N ASP A 298 -9.28 -6.19 -2.01
CA ASP A 298 -9.98 -6.53 -3.25
C ASP A 298 -9.10 -6.11 -4.44
N PHE A 299 -8.92 -6.97 -5.44
CA PHE A 299 -8.12 -6.65 -6.64
C PHE A 299 -8.96 -6.01 -7.75
N GLY A 300 -10.28 -5.94 -7.61
CA GLY A 300 -11.17 -5.24 -8.55
C GLY A 300 -11.53 -6.03 -9.81
N ASP A 301 -11.14 -7.31 -9.89
CA ASP A 301 -11.45 -8.24 -10.99
C ASP A 301 -12.46 -9.32 -10.60
N LYS A 302 -13.14 -9.15 -9.45
CA LYS A 302 -14.07 -10.11 -8.83
C LYS A 302 -13.42 -11.41 -8.34
N SER A 303 -12.09 -11.47 -8.25
CA SER A 303 -11.41 -12.53 -7.50
C SER A 303 -11.76 -12.49 -6.01
N THR A 304 -11.46 -13.58 -5.30
CA THR A 304 -11.72 -13.68 -3.86
C THR A 304 -10.96 -12.59 -3.11
N VAL A 305 -11.69 -11.80 -2.31
CA VAL A 305 -11.13 -10.75 -1.45
C VAL A 305 -10.20 -11.36 -0.40
N GLN A 306 -8.97 -10.85 -0.33
CA GLN A 306 -7.97 -11.29 0.64
C GLN A 306 -8.21 -10.63 2.00
N GLN A 307 -8.19 -11.41 3.07
CA GLN A 307 -8.32 -10.90 4.43
C GLN A 307 -6.94 -10.79 5.08
N ILE A 308 -6.67 -9.65 5.71
CA ILE A 308 -5.41 -9.34 6.39
C ILE A 308 -5.73 -9.13 7.87
N PRO A 309 -5.63 -10.17 8.71
CA PRO A 309 -5.85 -10.05 10.14
C PRO A 309 -4.64 -9.39 10.81
N VAL A 310 -4.91 -8.37 11.62
CA VAL A 310 -3.98 -7.81 12.60
C VAL A 310 -4.49 -8.24 13.96
N SER A 311 -3.72 -9.09 14.65
CA SER A 311 -4.12 -9.65 15.95
C SER A 311 -4.13 -8.57 17.05
N ALA A 312 -5.00 -8.75 18.04
CA ALA A 312 -4.95 -7.93 19.26
C ALA A 312 -3.56 -8.04 19.92
N GLY A 313 -3.02 -6.90 20.36
CA GLY A 313 -1.66 -6.78 20.87
C GLY A 313 -0.59 -6.47 19.81
N GLN A 314 -0.89 -6.61 18.51
CA GLN A 314 0.00 -6.11 17.45
C GLN A 314 -0.25 -4.63 17.18
N CYS A 315 0.33 -3.80 18.04
CA CYS A 315 0.17 -2.35 18.01
C CYS A 315 0.92 -1.65 16.87
N GLY A 316 1.82 -2.34 16.18
CA GLY A 316 2.63 -1.74 15.12
C GLY A 316 1.95 -1.80 13.76
N GLN A 317 2.40 -0.93 12.86
CA GLN A 317 2.15 -1.05 11.43
C GLN A 317 2.60 -2.42 10.92
N PHE A 318 1.81 -3.01 10.04
CA PHE A 318 2.06 -4.31 9.44
C PHE A 318 2.05 -4.19 7.90
N ASN A 319 3.04 -4.77 7.23
CA ASN A 319 3.17 -4.73 5.77
C ASN A 319 3.14 -6.17 5.22
N GLN A 320 2.29 -6.43 4.25
CA GLN A 320 2.20 -7.73 3.59
C GLN A 320 2.03 -7.57 2.08
N THR A 321 2.75 -8.37 1.30
CA THR A 321 2.71 -8.32 -0.16
C THR A 321 1.94 -9.51 -0.72
N TYR A 322 1.02 -9.20 -1.62
CA TYR A 322 0.15 -10.16 -2.30
C TYR A 322 0.38 -10.06 -3.81
N PRO A 323 1.00 -11.08 -4.43
CA PRO A 323 1.04 -11.16 -5.88
C PRO A 323 -0.37 -11.45 -6.42
N HIS A 324 -0.76 -10.78 -7.50
CA HIS A 324 -2.02 -10.99 -8.19
C HIS A 324 -1.81 -10.92 -9.70
N THR A 325 -2.50 -11.77 -10.46
CA THR A 325 -2.37 -11.82 -11.93
C THR A 325 -3.70 -11.50 -12.61
N TYR A 326 -3.74 -10.40 -13.34
CA TYR A 326 -4.88 -10.03 -14.18
C TYR A 326 -4.82 -10.74 -15.53
N GLN A 327 -5.83 -11.53 -15.84
CA GLN A 327 -5.88 -12.36 -17.05
C GLN A 327 -6.40 -11.63 -18.29
N TYR A 328 -7.12 -10.52 -18.12
CA TYR A 328 -7.79 -9.80 -19.20
C TYR A 328 -7.37 -8.34 -19.24
N GLY A 329 -7.57 -7.72 -20.40
CA GLY A 329 -7.46 -6.28 -20.55
C GLY A 329 -8.61 -5.59 -19.80
N GLY A 330 -8.28 -4.52 -19.11
CA GLY A 330 -9.23 -3.84 -18.25
C GLY A 330 -8.56 -2.78 -17.39
N THR A 331 -9.40 -1.95 -16.76
CA THR A 331 -8.97 -1.03 -15.71
C THR A 331 -9.50 -1.56 -14.39
N TYR A 332 -8.60 -1.99 -13.52
CA TYR A 332 -8.92 -2.63 -12.25
C TYR A 332 -8.65 -1.67 -11.09
N GLN A 333 -9.53 -1.70 -10.09
CA GLN A 333 -9.36 -0.93 -8.85
C GLN A 333 -8.97 -1.89 -7.73
N VAL A 334 -7.68 -1.92 -7.41
CA VAL A 334 -7.20 -2.60 -6.19
C VAL A 334 -7.63 -1.75 -5.01
N ARG A 335 -8.38 -2.30 -4.07
CA ARG A 335 -8.94 -1.60 -2.91
C ARG A 335 -8.58 -2.31 -1.63
N LEU A 336 -7.91 -1.62 -0.72
CA LEU A 336 -7.75 -2.06 0.66
C LEU A 336 -8.77 -1.34 1.54
N SER A 337 -9.43 -2.07 2.42
CA SER A 337 -10.49 -1.55 3.29
C SER A 337 -10.39 -2.07 4.72
N ALA A 338 -10.89 -1.30 5.68
CA ALA A 338 -11.11 -1.70 7.07
C ALA A 338 -12.41 -1.02 7.54
N GLY A 339 -13.49 -1.81 7.64
CA GLY A 339 -14.82 -1.26 7.83
C GLY A 339 -15.20 -0.27 6.72
N ALA A 340 -15.58 0.94 7.11
CA ALA A 340 -15.96 2.01 6.17
C ALA A 340 -14.77 2.73 5.50
N HIS A 341 -13.54 2.52 5.99
CA HIS A 341 -12.35 3.17 5.44
C HIS A 341 -11.78 2.37 4.28
N SER A 342 -11.36 3.03 3.21
CA SER A 342 -10.65 2.37 2.12
C SER A 342 -9.68 3.28 1.38
N THR A 343 -8.70 2.66 0.73
CA THR A 343 -7.74 3.25 -0.19
C THR A 343 -7.72 2.40 -1.45
N SER A 344 -7.44 2.99 -2.62
CA SER A 344 -7.37 2.22 -3.86
C SER A 344 -6.23 2.65 -4.75
N ALA A 345 -5.89 1.80 -5.71
CA ALA A 345 -4.89 2.01 -6.75
C ALA A 345 -5.42 1.41 -8.05
N THR A 346 -5.19 2.11 -9.16
CA THR A 346 -5.63 1.66 -10.47
C THR A 346 -4.54 0.83 -11.14
N VAL A 347 -4.91 -0.33 -11.67
CA VAL A 347 -4.06 -1.13 -12.56
C VAL A 347 -4.67 -1.10 -13.96
N VAL A 348 -3.87 -0.76 -14.97
CA VAL A 348 -4.29 -0.73 -16.37
C VAL A 348 -3.66 -1.90 -17.12
N VAL A 349 -4.47 -2.85 -17.53
CA VAL A 349 -4.02 -4.03 -18.26
C VAL A 349 -4.46 -3.92 -19.71
N THR A 350 -3.52 -4.05 -20.64
CA THR A 350 -3.83 -4.10 -22.07
C THR A 350 -4.07 -5.55 -22.50
N GLY A 351 -5.09 -5.80 -23.31
CA GLY A 351 -5.46 -7.16 -23.72
C GLY A 351 -6.95 -7.28 -24.06
N PRO A 352 -7.43 -8.49 -24.37
CA PRO A 352 -8.84 -8.75 -24.63
C PRO A 352 -9.69 -8.52 -23.38
N ALA A 353 -10.87 -7.90 -23.53
CA ALA A 353 -11.79 -7.68 -22.41
C ALA A 353 -12.35 -9.00 -21.85
N ALA A 354 -12.69 -9.01 -20.56
CA ALA A 354 -13.35 -10.14 -19.93
C ALA A 354 -14.73 -10.40 -20.61
N PRO A 355 -15.09 -11.66 -20.90
CA PRO A 355 -16.41 -11.98 -21.43
C PRO A 355 -17.55 -11.60 -20.46
N PRO A 356 -18.76 -11.31 -20.95
CA PRO A 356 -19.89 -11.01 -20.08
C PRO A 356 -20.28 -12.23 -19.23
N PRO A 357 -20.79 -12.02 -18.00
CA PRO A 357 -21.34 -13.11 -17.21
C PRO A 357 -22.52 -13.77 -17.93
N PRO A 358 -22.78 -15.06 -17.69
CA PRO A 358 -23.84 -15.78 -18.37
C PRO A 358 -25.19 -15.30 -17.84
N VAL A 359 -26.18 -15.21 -18.71
CA VAL A 359 -27.53 -14.81 -18.33
C VAL A 359 -28.31 -16.08 -18.00
N PHE A 360 -28.53 -16.33 -16.71
CA PHE A 360 -29.33 -17.48 -16.28
C PHE A 360 -30.83 -17.15 -16.33
N THR A 361 -31.61 -17.99 -17.02
CA THR A 361 -33.08 -17.85 -17.05
C THR A 361 -33.70 -18.65 -15.90
N PRO A 362 -34.42 -18.01 -14.95
CA PRO A 362 -35.05 -18.72 -13.84
C PRO A 362 -36.10 -19.75 -14.31
N GLY A 363 -36.03 -20.99 -13.81
CA GLY A 363 -37.04 -22.03 -14.06
C GLY A 363 -36.66 -23.14 -15.04
N LEU A 364 -35.49 -23.08 -15.66
CA LEU A 364 -34.94 -24.17 -16.47
C LEU A 364 -34.08 -25.14 -15.63
N PRO A 365 -33.88 -26.40 -16.06
CA PRO A 365 -32.89 -27.30 -15.46
C PRO A 365 -31.53 -26.59 -15.38
N ARG A 366 -30.70 -26.92 -14.38
CA ARG A 366 -29.36 -26.34 -14.25
C ARG A 366 -28.33 -27.28 -14.86
N GLU A 367 -27.31 -26.70 -15.47
CA GLU A 367 -26.10 -27.42 -15.83
C GLU A 367 -25.45 -28.02 -14.58
N THR A 368 -24.82 -29.18 -14.72
CA THR A 368 -24.22 -29.93 -13.62
C THR A 368 -22.78 -30.32 -13.93
N PHE A 369 -21.96 -30.41 -12.88
CA PHE A 369 -20.54 -30.77 -12.98
C PHE A 369 -20.15 -31.66 -11.81
N SER A 370 -19.50 -32.79 -12.07
CA SER A 370 -18.96 -33.68 -11.05
C SER A 370 -17.71 -34.41 -11.54
N ALA A 371 -16.87 -34.85 -10.60
CA ALA A 371 -15.62 -35.57 -10.88
C ALA A 371 -15.46 -36.75 -9.91
N SER A 372 -14.97 -37.89 -10.41
CA SER A 372 -14.69 -39.06 -9.58
C SER A 372 -13.58 -39.95 -10.17
N PRO A 373 -12.63 -40.45 -9.36
CA PRO A 373 -12.37 -40.09 -7.96
C PRO A 373 -11.72 -38.69 -7.84
N THR A 374 -11.85 -38.03 -6.69
CA THR A 374 -11.22 -36.72 -6.44
C THR A 374 -9.85 -36.81 -5.75
N SER A 375 -9.35 -38.02 -5.46
CA SER A 375 -8.02 -38.24 -4.91
C SER A 375 -7.46 -39.63 -5.19
N GLY A 376 -6.14 -39.76 -5.32
CA GLY A 376 -5.43 -41.04 -5.47
C GLY A 376 -3.96 -40.87 -5.88
N PRO A 377 -3.18 -41.95 -6.03
CA PRO A 377 -1.78 -41.86 -6.43
C PRO A 377 -1.63 -41.53 -7.93
N VAL A 378 -0.50 -40.93 -8.31
CA VAL A 378 -0.13 -40.80 -9.74
C VAL A 378 0.25 -42.17 -10.34
N PRO A 379 -0.21 -42.52 -11.56
CA PRO A 379 -1.17 -41.78 -12.38
C PRO A 379 -2.61 -41.95 -11.90
N LEU A 380 -3.34 -40.84 -11.76
CA LEU A 380 -4.75 -40.84 -11.36
C LEU A 380 -5.66 -40.54 -12.55
N THR A 381 -6.47 -41.51 -12.96
CA THR A 381 -7.54 -41.27 -13.95
C THR A 381 -8.81 -40.82 -13.25
N VAL A 382 -9.33 -39.65 -13.65
CA VAL A 382 -10.55 -39.04 -13.15
C VAL A 382 -11.58 -38.95 -14.27
N THR A 383 -12.81 -39.34 -14.00
CA THR A 383 -13.94 -39.18 -14.90
C THR A 383 -14.80 -38.00 -14.46
N PHE A 384 -15.05 -37.09 -15.41
CA PHE A 384 -15.87 -35.90 -15.26
C PHE A 384 -17.20 -36.11 -15.96
N VAL A 385 -18.30 -35.96 -15.23
CA VAL A 385 -19.65 -36.12 -15.78
C VAL A 385 -20.53 -34.94 -15.38
N GLY A 386 -21.48 -34.62 -16.25
CA GLY A 386 -22.33 -33.46 -16.06
C GLY A 386 -23.36 -33.27 -17.16
N THR A 387 -24.08 -32.17 -17.06
CA THR A 387 -25.08 -31.74 -18.04
C THR A 387 -24.81 -30.30 -18.46
N VAL A 388 -24.90 -30.03 -19.76
CA VAL A 388 -24.69 -28.70 -20.36
C VAL A 388 -25.84 -28.38 -21.33
N ASN A 389 -26.13 -27.10 -21.54
CA ASN A 389 -27.23 -26.64 -22.39
C ASN A 389 -26.76 -25.59 -23.41
N SER A 390 -27.32 -25.64 -24.63
CA SER A 390 -26.97 -24.71 -25.71
C SER A 390 -27.64 -23.32 -25.63
N ASN A 391 -28.63 -23.09 -24.76
CA ASN A 391 -29.36 -21.81 -24.59
C ASN A 391 -28.85 -20.90 -23.48
N ASP A 392 -28.34 -21.44 -22.38
CA ASP A 392 -27.87 -20.59 -21.26
C ASP A 392 -26.55 -19.87 -21.59
N ALA A 393 -25.92 -20.19 -22.73
CA ALA A 393 -24.69 -19.54 -23.15
C ALA A 393 -24.93 -18.13 -23.70
N GLY A 394 -26.06 -17.77 -24.33
CA GLY A 394 -26.22 -16.44 -24.97
C GLY A 394 -25.17 -16.06 -26.05
N PHE A 395 -24.14 -16.88 -26.25
CA PHE A 395 -22.94 -16.61 -27.03
C PHE A 395 -22.83 -17.47 -28.29
N CYS A 396 -23.70 -18.46 -28.48
CA CYS A 396 -23.52 -19.48 -29.51
C CYS A 396 -24.84 -19.97 -30.12
N LEU A 397 -25.23 -19.38 -31.25
CA LEU A 397 -26.31 -19.88 -32.11
C LEU A 397 -25.83 -21.11 -32.90
N GLY A 398 -25.78 -22.28 -32.25
CA GLY A 398 -25.78 -23.59 -32.92
C GLY A 398 -24.44 -24.20 -33.33
N GLY A 399 -23.35 -24.05 -32.56
CA GLY A 399 -22.08 -24.71 -32.90
C GLY A 399 -20.89 -24.60 -31.94
N CYS A 400 -21.09 -24.30 -30.66
CA CYS A 400 -19.97 -24.15 -29.71
C CYS A 400 -19.76 -25.39 -28.84
N ALA A 401 -18.57 -25.48 -28.24
CA ALA A 401 -18.25 -26.45 -27.21
C ALA A 401 -18.01 -25.75 -25.87
N SER A 402 -18.38 -26.43 -24.79
CA SER A 402 -17.91 -26.11 -23.44
C SER A 402 -16.47 -26.61 -23.29
N ILE A 403 -15.64 -25.90 -22.51
CA ILE A 403 -14.26 -26.33 -22.26
C ILE A 403 -14.15 -26.87 -20.84
N LEU A 404 -13.64 -28.09 -20.72
CA LEU A 404 -13.24 -28.69 -19.46
C LEU A 404 -11.73 -28.52 -19.32
N ASP A 405 -11.31 -27.60 -18.45
CA ASP A 405 -9.91 -27.43 -18.06
C ASP A 405 -9.60 -28.36 -16.89
N PHE A 406 -8.55 -29.18 -17.01
CA PHE A 406 -8.19 -30.15 -15.99
C PHE A 406 -7.34 -29.54 -14.86
N GLY A 407 -6.85 -28.30 -15.02
CA GLY A 407 -6.04 -27.60 -14.03
C GLY A 407 -4.56 -27.98 -14.03
N ASP A 408 -4.11 -28.81 -14.98
CA ASP A 408 -2.71 -29.21 -15.21
C ASP A 408 -2.11 -28.61 -16.50
N GLY A 409 -2.82 -27.65 -17.11
CA GLY A 409 -2.47 -27.04 -18.39
C GLY A 409 -3.08 -27.72 -19.62
N THR A 410 -3.81 -28.84 -19.44
CA THR A 410 -4.54 -29.51 -20.51
C THR A 410 -6.06 -29.32 -20.41
N SER A 411 -6.78 -29.50 -21.52
CA SER A 411 -8.24 -29.33 -21.57
C SER A 411 -8.92 -30.23 -22.60
N ALA A 412 -10.24 -30.40 -22.46
CA ALA A 412 -11.08 -31.12 -23.39
C ALA A 412 -12.29 -30.28 -23.84
N SER A 413 -12.77 -30.56 -25.05
CA SER A 413 -13.94 -29.93 -25.66
C SER A 413 -15.19 -30.81 -25.45
N VAL A 414 -16.25 -30.23 -24.89
CA VAL A 414 -17.58 -30.85 -24.75
C VAL A 414 -18.53 -30.17 -25.75
N ASN A 415 -18.74 -30.82 -26.90
CA ASN A 415 -19.50 -30.25 -28.01
C ASN A 415 -20.98 -30.12 -27.65
N LEU A 416 -21.53 -28.91 -27.67
CA LEU A 416 -22.94 -28.68 -27.35
C LEU A 416 -23.85 -29.14 -28.51
N PRO A 417 -25.11 -29.51 -28.24
CA PRO A 417 -26.08 -29.81 -29.29
C PRO A 417 -26.28 -28.61 -30.23
N ALA A 418 -26.38 -28.87 -31.53
CA ALA A 418 -26.63 -27.84 -32.54
C ALA A 418 -28.01 -27.18 -32.39
N ALA A 419 -28.97 -27.88 -31.79
CA ALA A 419 -30.30 -27.33 -31.52
C ALA A 419 -30.25 -26.35 -30.34
N VAL A 420 -30.76 -25.13 -30.56
CA VAL A 420 -30.98 -24.09 -29.55
C VAL A 420 -31.88 -24.66 -28.44
N GLY A 421 -31.33 -24.87 -27.25
CA GLY A 421 -32.02 -25.36 -26.05
C GLY A 421 -31.80 -26.83 -25.77
N GLY A 422 -31.00 -27.49 -26.60
CA GLY A 422 -30.59 -28.87 -26.39
C GLY A 422 -29.75 -29.03 -25.13
N TRP A 423 -30.19 -29.95 -24.28
CA TRP A 423 -29.41 -30.48 -23.17
C TRP A 423 -28.52 -31.63 -23.64
N LEU A 424 -27.30 -31.70 -23.13
CA LEU A 424 -26.38 -32.81 -23.34
C LEU A 424 -25.82 -33.30 -22.02
N ASN A 425 -25.89 -34.61 -21.82
CA ASN A 425 -25.11 -35.29 -20.79
C ASN A 425 -23.74 -35.65 -21.37
N TYR A 426 -22.66 -35.29 -20.69
CA TYR A 426 -21.31 -35.59 -21.15
C TYR A 426 -20.55 -36.44 -20.13
N SER A 427 -19.54 -37.13 -20.64
CA SER A 427 -18.59 -37.91 -19.84
C SER A 427 -17.20 -37.80 -20.48
N VAL A 428 -16.23 -37.27 -19.74
CA VAL A 428 -14.84 -37.09 -20.20
C VAL A 428 -13.90 -37.66 -19.14
N SER A 429 -12.90 -38.44 -19.53
CA SER A 429 -11.87 -38.94 -18.61
C SER A 429 -10.52 -38.27 -18.89
N HIS A 430 -9.77 -37.99 -17.83
CA HIS A 430 -8.42 -37.43 -17.89
C HIS A 430 -7.50 -38.13 -16.90
N THR A 431 -6.22 -38.27 -17.25
CA THR A 431 -5.23 -38.93 -16.39
C THR A 431 -4.16 -37.94 -15.97
N TYR A 432 -4.11 -37.63 -14.68
CA TYR A 432 -3.06 -36.81 -14.08
C TYR A 432 -1.81 -37.65 -13.86
N THR A 433 -0.71 -37.25 -14.50
CA THR A 433 0.57 -37.99 -14.52
C THR A 433 1.64 -37.38 -13.61
N GLN A 434 1.29 -36.34 -12.85
CA GLN A 434 2.15 -35.73 -11.84
C GLN A 434 1.40 -35.67 -10.50
N SER A 435 2.13 -35.74 -9.40
CA SER A 435 1.56 -35.51 -8.07
C SER A 435 1.33 -34.02 -7.86
N GLY A 436 0.19 -33.63 -7.30
CA GLY A 436 -0.17 -32.24 -7.09
C GLY A 436 -1.66 -32.07 -6.77
N GLY A 437 -2.04 -30.85 -6.41
CA GLY A 437 -3.45 -30.46 -6.33
C GLY A 437 -3.85 -29.75 -7.62
N TYR A 438 -4.93 -30.21 -8.25
CA TYR A 438 -5.46 -29.67 -9.50
C TYR A 438 -6.88 -29.15 -9.28
N LYS A 439 -7.22 -28.04 -9.96
CA LYS A 439 -8.57 -27.49 -9.96
C LYS A 439 -9.17 -27.66 -11.35
N ALA A 440 -9.95 -28.72 -11.53
CA ALA A 440 -10.69 -28.94 -12.78
C ALA A 440 -11.91 -28.02 -12.83
N THR A 441 -12.14 -27.38 -13.97
CA THR A 441 -13.22 -26.40 -14.16
C THR A 441 -13.92 -26.64 -15.49
N LEU A 442 -15.25 -26.80 -15.45
CA LEU A 442 -16.07 -26.75 -16.66
C LEU A 442 -16.51 -25.33 -16.91
N TYR A 443 -16.19 -24.82 -18.08
CA TYR A 443 -16.59 -23.51 -18.57
C TYR A 443 -17.75 -23.63 -19.56
N GLN A 444 -18.72 -22.75 -19.41
CA GLN A 444 -19.89 -22.68 -20.27
C GLN A 444 -19.51 -22.34 -21.72
N GLY A 445 -20.32 -22.76 -22.70
CA GLY A 445 -19.99 -22.76 -24.14
C GLY A 445 -19.22 -21.54 -24.66
N GLY A 446 -18.04 -21.78 -25.26
CA GLY A 446 -17.12 -20.76 -25.77
C GLY A 446 -15.65 -21.15 -25.56
N ALA A 447 -14.72 -20.46 -26.23
CA ALA A 447 -13.31 -20.85 -26.27
C ALA A 447 -12.53 -20.45 -24.99
N GLY A 448 -12.66 -21.22 -23.91
CA GLY A 448 -11.67 -21.28 -22.84
C GLY A 448 -12.07 -20.67 -21.50
N PRO A 449 -11.09 -20.51 -20.57
CA PRO A 449 -11.33 -20.14 -19.16
C PRO A 449 -11.89 -18.72 -18.95
N ALA A 450 -12.09 -17.99 -20.05
CA ALA A 450 -12.74 -16.69 -20.07
C ALA A 450 -14.27 -16.79 -19.92
N GLN A 451 -14.83 -17.97 -20.17
CA GLN A 451 -16.27 -18.19 -20.03
C GLN A 451 -16.64 -18.43 -18.56
N PRO A 452 -17.91 -18.21 -18.19
CA PRO A 452 -18.41 -18.51 -16.85
C PRO A 452 -18.25 -19.99 -16.49
N SER A 453 -17.91 -20.29 -15.24
CA SER A 453 -17.78 -21.67 -14.80
C SER A 453 -19.15 -22.28 -14.47
N VAL A 454 -19.44 -23.44 -15.05
CA VAL A 454 -20.56 -24.31 -14.68
C VAL A 454 -20.31 -24.96 -13.32
N GLY A 455 -19.06 -25.37 -13.07
CA GLY A 455 -18.64 -25.94 -11.80
C GLY A 455 -17.15 -26.24 -11.74
N THR A 456 -16.67 -26.51 -10.52
CA THR A 456 -15.25 -26.81 -10.25
C THR A 456 -15.11 -28.00 -9.33
N ALA A 457 -14.04 -28.79 -9.50
CA ALA A 457 -13.70 -29.92 -8.65
C ALA A 457 -12.20 -29.90 -8.31
N THR A 458 -11.88 -30.11 -7.04
CA THR A 458 -10.50 -30.24 -6.58
C THR A 458 -10.07 -31.70 -6.67
N ILE A 459 -8.96 -31.96 -7.37
CA ILE A 459 -8.37 -33.29 -7.54
C ILE A 459 -7.02 -33.32 -6.82
N ILE A 460 -6.81 -34.28 -5.93
CA ILE A 460 -5.56 -34.44 -5.18
C ILE A 460 -4.82 -35.69 -5.66
N VAL A 461 -3.71 -35.50 -6.36
CA VAL A 461 -2.89 -36.59 -6.86
C VAL A 461 -1.67 -36.75 -5.97
N GLY A 462 -1.62 -37.86 -5.23
CA GLY A 462 -0.48 -38.23 -4.40
C GLY A 462 0.71 -38.69 -5.22
N ALA A 463 1.89 -38.72 -4.61
CA ALA A 463 3.09 -39.33 -5.21
C ALA A 463 2.82 -40.80 -5.58
N ALA A 464 3.58 -41.31 -6.57
CA ALA A 464 3.50 -42.72 -6.95
C ALA A 464 3.79 -43.55 -5.69
N ALA A 465 3.04 -44.64 -5.49
CA ALA A 465 3.36 -45.56 -4.41
C ALA A 465 4.87 -45.88 -4.48
N PRO A 466 5.65 -45.67 -3.39
CA PRO A 466 7.06 -46.01 -3.41
C PRO A 466 7.23 -47.49 -3.77
N PRO A 467 8.28 -47.88 -4.51
CA PRO A 467 8.65 -49.28 -4.55
C PRO A 467 8.84 -49.77 -3.11
N PRO A 468 8.52 -51.05 -2.80
CA PRO A 468 8.58 -51.56 -1.44
C PRO A 468 9.98 -51.29 -0.84
N PRO A 469 10.07 -50.80 0.41
CA PRO A 469 11.28 -50.19 0.91
C PRO A 469 12.42 -51.21 1.09
N GLN A 470 13.59 -50.89 0.53
CA GLN A 470 14.86 -51.51 0.89
C GLN A 470 15.50 -50.69 2.03
N GLY A 471 15.72 -51.32 3.18
CA GLY A 471 16.54 -50.79 4.29
C GLY A 471 15.75 -50.45 5.56
N ALA A 472 15.70 -51.41 6.49
CA ALA A 472 14.92 -51.37 7.71
C ALA A 472 15.54 -50.50 8.82
N TYR A 473 14.77 -49.53 9.31
CA TYR A 473 14.67 -49.31 10.75
C TYR A 473 13.29 -49.87 11.16
N PRO A 474 13.21 -50.84 12.08
CA PRO A 474 11.92 -51.38 12.49
C PRO A 474 11.20 -50.33 13.34
N TYR A 475 10.20 -49.68 12.75
CA TYR A 475 9.25 -48.86 13.49
C TYR A 475 8.30 -49.81 14.21
N SER A 476 8.15 -49.64 15.52
CA SER A 476 7.07 -50.32 16.23
C SER A 476 5.74 -49.62 15.91
N PRO A 477 4.68 -50.38 15.56
CA PRO A 477 3.34 -49.82 15.51
C PRO A 477 2.94 -49.35 16.93
N PRO A 478 1.99 -48.40 17.04
CA PRO A 478 1.47 -47.99 18.34
C PRO A 478 0.95 -49.21 19.11
N SER A 479 1.29 -49.30 20.40
CA SER A 479 0.82 -50.35 21.29
C SER A 479 0.08 -49.75 22.49
N LEU A 480 -0.89 -50.50 23.00
CA LEU A 480 -1.64 -50.16 24.21
C LEU A 480 -0.91 -50.74 25.42
N SER A 481 -0.54 -49.90 26.39
CA SER A 481 0.28 -50.35 27.52
C SER A 481 -0.48 -50.57 28.83
N SER A 482 -1.67 -49.99 29.03
CA SER A 482 -2.64 -50.40 30.07
C SER A 482 -3.95 -49.60 29.97
N SER A 483 -5.08 -50.23 30.34
CA SER A 483 -6.31 -49.57 30.74
C SER A 483 -6.40 -49.59 32.28
N GLY A 484 -6.57 -48.42 32.90
CA GLY A 484 -6.82 -48.35 34.34
C GLY A 484 -8.21 -48.88 34.69
N ALA A 485 -8.35 -49.48 35.88
CA ALA A 485 -9.54 -50.21 36.32
C ALA A 485 -10.78 -49.33 36.62
N ASP A 486 -10.68 -48.01 36.50
CA ASP A 486 -11.82 -47.09 36.58
C ASP A 486 -12.00 -46.48 35.19
N SER A 487 -13.05 -46.92 34.49
CA SER A 487 -13.27 -46.67 33.07
C SER A 487 -13.11 -45.21 32.69
N LEU A 488 -12.32 -44.98 31.64
CA LEU A 488 -12.28 -43.86 30.69
C LEU A 488 -10.84 -43.45 30.29
N SER A 489 -9.79 -43.91 30.98
CA SER A 489 -8.39 -43.56 30.66
C SER A 489 -7.59 -44.71 30.05
N PHE A 490 -6.74 -44.42 29.07
CA PHE A 490 -5.81 -45.38 28.46
C PHE A 490 -4.50 -44.71 28.07
N SER A 491 -3.45 -45.52 27.86
CA SER A 491 -2.14 -45.05 27.39
C SER A 491 -1.77 -45.68 26.04
N VAL A 492 -1.24 -44.84 25.14
CA VAL A 492 -0.68 -45.25 23.85
C VAL A 492 0.82 -44.96 23.81
N GLN A 493 1.58 -45.94 23.35
CA GLN A 493 3.02 -45.88 23.25
C GLN A 493 3.47 -46.17 21.81
N PHE A 494 4.38 -45.37 21.28
CA PHE A 494 5.00 -45.62 19.98
C PHE A 494 6.43 -45.08 19.90
N ASP A 495 7.24 -45.73 19.06
CA ASP A 495 8.62 -45.32 18.80
C ASP A 495 8.68 -44.27 17.69
N LEU A 496 9.46 -43.20 17.87
CA LEU A 496 9.90 -42.35 16.78
C LEU A 496 11.32 -42.76 16.39
N PRO A 497 11.61 -43.00 15.10
CA PRO A 497 12.93 -43.47 14.67
C PRO A 497 14.02 -42.44 14.92
N SER A 498 13.66 -41.15 14.93
CA SER A 498 14.53 -40.02 15.20
C SER A 498 13.70 -38.83 15.69
N SER A 499 14.33 -37.95 16.48
CA SER A 499 13.73 -36.71 16.97
C SER A 499 13.50 -35.67 15.87
N CYS A 500 13.88 -35.92 14.62
CA CYS A 500 13.59 -35.07 13.46
C CYS A 500 12.34 -35.50 12.69
N THR A 501 11.56 -36.45 13.23
CA THR A 501 10.29 -36.85 12.62
C THR A 501 9.14 -36.26 13.42
N GLY A 502 8.39 -35.37 12.76
CA GLY A 502 7.13 -34.88 13.31
C GLY A 502 6.10 -36.00 13.42
N TYR A 503 5.11 -35.80 14.30
CA TYR A 503 3.95 -36.66 14.39
C TYR A 503 2.68 -35.87 14.70
N GLN A 504 1.56 -36.41 14.27
CA GLN A 504 0.21 -35.99 14.63
C GLN A 504 -0.53 -37.22 15.14
N LEU A 505 -1.06 -37.16 16.36
CA LEU A 505 -1.87 -38.20 16.94
C LEU A 505 -3.30 -37.68 17.15
N SER A 506 -4.26 -38.35 16.54
CA SER A 506 -5.68 -38.10 16.72
C SER A 506 -6.31 -39.19 17.57
N TRP A 507 -7.13 -38.79 18.54
CA TRP A 507 -7.78 -39.70 19.51
C TRP A 507 -9.07 -40.34 19.00
N GLY A 508 -9.62 -39.84 17.88
CA GLY A 508 -10.83 -40.40 17.27
C GLY A 508 -12.15 -40.03 17.96
N ASP A 509 -12.13 -39.25 19.04
CA ASP A 509 -13.31 -38.75 19.76
C ASP A 509 -13.62 -37.26 19.48
N GLY A 510 -12.85 -36.63 18.58
CA GLY A 510 -12.94 -35.20 18.27
C GLY A 510 -12.18 -34.29 19.24
N SER A 511 -11.47 -34.84 20.23
CA SER A 511 -10.54 -34.09 21.06
C SER A 511 -9.38 -33.55 20.23
N ALA A 512 -8.73 -32.48 20.72
CA ALA A 512 -7.62 -31.85 20.02
C ALA A 512 -6.46 -32.85 19.79
N ASP A 513 -5.96 -32.87 18.55
CA ASP A 513 -4.83 -33.71 18.16
C ASP A 513 -3.54 -33.30 18.90
N VAL A 514 -2.70 -34.29 19.21
CA VAL A 514 -1.33 -34.05 19.71
C VAL A 514 -0.39 -33.91 18.52
N ILE A 515 0.24 -32.74 18.38
CA ILE A 515 1.10 -32.43 17.23
C ILE A 515 2.49 -32.05 17.72
N GLN A 516 3.52 -32.67 17.14
CA GLN A 516 4.92 -32.27 17.29
C GLN A 516 5.51 -31.98 15.90
N ASN A 517 6.06 -30.78 15.73
CA ASN A 517 6.69 -30.34 14.50
C ASN A 517 8.21 -30.22 14.69
N ASP A 518 8.94 -31.29 14.38
CA ASP A 518 10.40 -31.29 14.49
C ASP A 518 11.05 -31.23 13.10
N GLY A 519 11.06 -30.03 12.53
CA GLY A 519 11.73 -29.71 11.25
C GLY A 519 12.87 -28.72 11.44
N GLY A 520 14.05 -29.19 11.86
CA GLY A 520 15.25 -28.34 12.05
C GLY A 520 16.56 -29.10 11.84
N SER A 521 17.64 -28.38 11.51
CA SER A 521 18.98 -28.94 11.30
C SER A 521 19.71 -29.20 12.63
N GLY A 522 20.20 -30.44 12.85
CA GLY A 522 21.09 -30.80 13.97
C GLY A 522 20.62 -31.94 14.87
N CYS A 523 19.53 -32.63 14.56
CA CYS A 523 19.04 -33.71 15.44
C CYS A 523 19.71 -35.07 15.17
N ALA A 524 20.04 -35.76 16.27
CA ALA A 524 20.69 -37.05 16.28
C ALA A 524 19.70 -38.18 15.93
N GLN A 525 20.19 -39.19 15.21
CA GLN A 525 19.43 -40.37 14.77
C GLN A 525 19.30 -41.40 15.89
N THR A 526 18.66 -41.03 16.99
CA THR A 526 18.38 -41.94 18.10
C THR A 526 16.87 -42.15 18.24
N PRO A 527 16.40 -43.41 18.30
CA PRO A 527 15.00 -43.71 18.56
C PRO A 527 14.54 -43.06 19.86
N ALA A 528 13.36 -42.42 19.82
CA ALA A 528 12.76 -41.78 20.98
C ALA A 528 11.36 -42.37 21.20
N LEU A 529 11.15 -42.97 22.37
CA LEU A 529 9.86 -43.49 22.76
C LEU A 529 8.93 -42.35 23.18
N LYS A 530 7.68 -42.37 22.72
CA LYS A 530 6.65 -41.43 23.17
C LYS A 530 5.50 -42.19 23.83
N THR A 531 5.04 -41.66 24.96
CA THR A 531 3.92 -42.18 25.73
C THR A 531 2.92 -41.05 25.91
N PHE A 532 1.67 -41.30 25.55
CA PHE A 532 0.57 -40.37 25.73
C PHE A 532 -0.55 -41.05 26.50
N ALA A 533 -1.25 -40.26 27.31
CA ALA A 533 -2.45 -40.67 28.01
C ALA A 533 -3.60 -39.77 27.57
N HIS A 534 -4.77 -40.36 27.40
CA HIS A 534 -6.00 -39.64 27.12
C HIS A 534 -7.15 -40.24 27.92
N THR A 535 -8.13 -39.40 28.24
CA THR A 535 -9.34 -39.80 28.95
C THR A 535 -10.53 -39.50 28.06
N TYR A 536 -11.25 -40.54 27.66
CA TYR A 536 -12.48 -40.40 26.89
C TYR A 536 -13.61 -39.96 27.80
N ALA A 537 -14.57 -39.19 27.29
CA ALA A 537 -15.74 -38.79 28.10
C ALA A 537 -16.82 -39.88 28.15
N THR A 538 -16.81 -40.82 27.20
CA THR A 538 -17.87 -41.83 27.01
C THR A 538 -17.26 -43.18 26.66
N SER A 539 -17.94 -44.28 27.03
CA SER A 539 -17.65 -45.60 26.48
C SER A 539 -17.99 -45.66 24.99
N GLY A 540 -17.15 -46.31 24.18
CA GLY A 540 -17.31 -46.36 22.73
C GLY A 540 -16.16 -47.08 22.04
N GLU A 541 -16.29 -47.26 20.72
CA GLU A 541 -15.16 -47.67 19.89
C GLU A 541 -14.54 -46.44 19.25
N TYR A 542 -13.22 -46.33 19.37
CA TYR A 542 -12.44 -45.20 18.91
C TYR A 542 -11.30 -45.69 18.04
N THR A 543 -10.96 -44.92 17.00
CA THR A 543 -9.80 -45.19 16.15
C THR A 543 -8.77 -44.10 16.37
N ILE A 544 -7.66 -44.48 16.99
CA ILE A 544 -6.52 -43.59 17.18
C ILE A 544 -5.73 -43.61 15.89
N VAL A 545 -5.40 -42.43 15.35
CA VAL A 545 -4.64 -42.30 14.10
C VAL A 545 -3.34 -41.57 14.39
N VAL A 546 -2.21 -42.24 14.18
CA VAL A 546 -0.88 -41.65 14.32
C VAL A 546 -0.28 -41.45 12.93
N ARG A 547 -0.07 -40.18 12.57
CA ARG A 547 0.66 -39.78 11.37
C ARG A 547 2.08 -39.40 11.75
N ARG A 548 3.10 -39.91 11.05
CA ARG A 548 4.52 -39.73 11.41
C ARG A 548 5.40 -39.48 10.20
N GLY A 549 6.57 -38.89 10.46
CA GLY A 549 7.59 -38.61 9.46
C GLY A 549 7.60 -37.14 9.04
N SER A 550 8.61 -36.74 8.27
CA SER A 550 8.81 -35.34 7.84
C SER A 550 7.64 -34.75 7.04
N THR A 551 6.80 -35.59 6.45
CA THR A 551 5.60 -35.21 5.66
C THR A 551 4.29 -35.71 6.26
N LEU A 552 4.32 -36.35 7.44
CA LEU A 552 3.17 -37.03 8.06
C LEU A 552 2.48 -38.07 7.15
N ALA A 553 3.17 -38.54 6.11
CA ALA A 553 2.61 -39.44 5.11
C ALA A 553 2.43 -40.88 5.61
N ARG A 554 3.16 -41.29 6.65
CA ARG A 554 2.99 -42.62 7.26
C ARG A 554 1.85 -42.54 8.25
N VAL A 555 0.83 -43.36 8.06
CA VAL A 555 -0.35 -43.42 8.91
C VAL A 555 -0.41 -44.81 9.54
N ASP A 556 -0.45 -44.87 10.86
CA ASP A 556 -0.81 -46.07 11.59
C ASP A 556 -2.11 -45.79 12.34
N ASP A 557 -3.03 -46.74 12.32
CA ASP A 557 -4.27 -46.66 13.08
C ASP A 557 -4.36 -47.81 14.10
N LEU A 558 -5.03 -47.52 15.21
CA LEU A 558 -5.25 -48.46 16.29
C LEU A 558 -6.69 -48.31 16.77
N SER A 559 -7.46 -49.38 16.61
CA SER A 559 -8.82 -49.43 17.13
C SER A 559 -8.82 -49.84 18.59
N LEU A 560 -9.56 -49.08 19.40
CA LEU A 560 -9.68 -49.28 20.83
C LEU A 560 -11.16 -49.26 21.22
N LYS A 561 -11.54 -50.18 22.09
CA LYS A 561 -12.86 -50.20 22.72
C LYS A 561 -12.73 -49.78 24.18
N ILE A 562 -13.41 -48.70 24.54
CA ILE A 562 -13.55 -48.24 25.93
C ILE A 562 -14.91 -48.70 26.43
N SER A 563 -14.92 -49.58 27.42
CA SER A 563 -16.12 -49.97 28.16
C SER A 563 -16.13 -49.29 29.53
N ASN A 564 -17.35 -49.08 30.07
CA ASN A 564 -17.54 -48.73 31.47
C ASN A 564 -17.01 -49.81 32.42
#